data_AF-A0A1H2TLZ9-F1
#
_entry.id   AF-A0A1H2TLZ9-F1
#
_cell.length_a   1.000
_cell.length_b   1.000
_cell.length_c   1.000
_cell.angle_alpha   90.00
_cell.angle_beta   90.00
_cell.angle_gamma   90.00
#
_symmetry.space_group_name_H-M   'P 1'
#
loop_
_entity.id
_entity.type
_entity.pdbx_description
1 polymer ?
#
loop_
_entity_poly.entity_id
_entity_poly.type
_entity_poly.pdbx_seq_one_letter_code
_entity_poly.pdbx_strand_id
1 'polypeptide(L)'
;MKHYTCNKCGSKNVGIETKGTQIGLYCLDCGAWIKWCNKDEVRLFSNRQHNQDNAFSENIKKIAEHYGLDSQTHILIGKMAELTQAISMLYRVAGGYGYPTNKVLADKLYEEIADVEICIDEVKHLLECQRFIDKWKDAKIKEQLKRIGEEQ
;
A
#
# COMPACT_ATOMS: atom_id res chain seq x y z
N MET A 1 -9.30 16.30 20.47
CA MET A 1 -9.50 16.32 19.01
C MET A 1 -10.85 15.68 18.70
N LYS A 2 -11.59 16.14 17.67
CA LYS A 2 -12.82 15.44 17.26
C LYS A 2 -12.45 14.08 16.67
N HIS A 3 -13.08 13.02 17.17
CA HIS A 3 -12.98 11.68 16.61
C HIS A 3 -14.14 11.47 15.65
N TYR A 4 -13.83 11.03 14.43
CA TYR A 4 -14.84 10.69 13.41
C TYR A 4 -14.94 9.18 13.33
N THR A 5 -16.17 8.69 13.29
CA THR A 5 -16.48 7.27 13.13
C THR A 5 -17.43 7.12 11.96
N CYS A 6 -17.20 6.12 11.12
CA CYS A 6 -18.06 5.80 10.00
C CYS A 6 -19.39 5.21 10.48
N ASN A 7 -20.51 5.85 10.12
CA ASN A 7 -21.85 5.34 10.47
C ASN A 7 -22.22 4.03 9.74
N LYS A 8 -21.52 3.69 8.65
CA LYS A 8 -21.79 2.48 7.86
C LYS A 8 -21.12 1.23 8.43
N CYS A 9 -19.87 1.35 8.89
CA CYS A 9 -19.07 0.19 9.31
C CYS A 9 -18.46 0.33 10.72
N GLY A 10 -18.65 1.45 11.41
CA GLY A 10 -18.07 1.70 12.73
C GLY A 10 -16.56 2.00 12.74
N SER A 11 -15.90 2.02 11.59
CA SER A 11 -14.47 2.30 11.51
C SER A 11 -14.13 3.75 11.87
N LYS A 12 -12.95 3.94 12.48
CA LYS A 12 -12.32 5.24 12.73
C LYS A 12 -11.28 5.60 11.67
N ASN A 13 -11.05 4.73 10.69
CA ASN A 13 -10.13 4.94 9.59
C ASN A 13 -10.77 5.88 8.56
N VAL A 14 -10.44 7.17 8.66
CA VAL A 14 -11.02 8.22 7.82
C VAL A 14 -9.92 9.03 7.14
N GLY A 15 -10.18 9.46 5.91
CA GLY A 15 -9.26 10.23 5.10
C GLY A 15 -9.99 11.23 4.21
N ILE A 16 -9.26 12.17 3.64
CA ILE A 16 -9.83 13.15 2.71
C ILE A 16 -9.70 12.69 1.26
N GLU A 17 -10.73 12.95 0.46
CA GLU A 17 -10.70 12.75 -0.99
C GLU A 17 -11.24 13.98 -1.71
N THR A 18 -10.72 14.23 -2.92
CA THR A 18 -11.22 15.29 -3.80
C THR A 18 -12.31 14.74 -4.72
N LYS A 19 -13.49 15.37 -4.74
CA LYS A 19 -14.57 15.08 -5.70
C LYS A 19 -14.96 16.38 -6.42
N GLY A 20 -14.54 16.50 -7.68
CA GLY A 20 -14.70 17.74 -8.45
C GLY A 20 -13.91 18.88 -7.81
N THR A 21 -14.59 19.96 -7.44
CA THR A 21 -13.99 21.14 -6.79
C THR A 21 -13.98 21.07 -5.25
N GLN A 22 -14.60 20.04 -4.66
CA GLN A 22 -14.78 19.92 -3.21
C GLN A 22 -13.92 18.81 -2.64
N ILE A 23 -13.50 18.98 -1.37
CA ILE A 23 -12.77 17.96 -0.62
C ILE A 23 -13.67 17.46 0.50
N GLY A 24 -13.91 16.15 0.55
CA GLY A 24 -14.74 15.49 1.55
C GLY A 24 -13.92 14.58 2.45
N LEU A 25 -14.45 14.32 3.65
CA LEU A 25 -13.96 13.28 4.56
C LEU A 25 -14.74 11.99 4.29
N TYR A 26 -14.02 10.90 4.10
CA TYR A 26 -14.55 9.57 3.77
C TYR A 26 -14.00 8.51 4.71
N CYS A 27 -14.74 7.42 4.88
CA CYS A 27 -14.25 6.20 5.52
C CYS A 27 -13.34 5.45 4.54
N LEU A 28 -12.09 5.19 4.92
CA LEU A 28 -11.12 4.49 4.07
C LEU A 28 -11.38 2.98 3.98
N ASP A 29 -12.11 2.41 4.94
CA ASP A 29 -12.39 0.96 4.93
C ASP A 29 -13.61 0.60 4.05
N CYS A 30 -14.59 1.51 3.92
CA CYS A 30 -15.85 1.19 3.24
C CYS A 30 -16.36 2.25 2.26
N GLY A 31 -15.60 3.34 2.07
CA GLY A 31 -15.86 4.41 1.11
C GLY A 31 -17.01 5.35 1.48
N ALA A 32 -17.61 5.23 2.67
CA ALA A 32 -18.75 6.05 3.05
C ALA A 32 -18.35 7.52 3.23
N TRP A 33 -19.09 8.44 2.60
CA TRP A 33 -18.96 9.88 2.83
C TRP A 33 -19.40 10.25 4.26
N ILE A 34 -18.64 11.13 4.90
CA ILE A 34 -18.92 11.60 6.27
C ILE A 34 -19.35 13.07 6.24
N LYS A 35 -18.53 13.95 5.64
CA LYS A 35 -18.83 15.39 5.50
C LYS A 35 -17.93 16.09 4.48
N TRP A 36 -18.32 17.27 4.02
CA TRP A 36 -17.43 18.19 3.30
C TRP A 36 -16.48 18.91 4.26
N CYS A 37 -15.21 19.07 3.86
CA CYS A 37 -14.17 19.70 4.67
C CYS A 37 -14.00 21.17 4.31
N ASN A 38 -13.81 22.03 5.32
CA ASN A 38 -13.33 23.39 5.12
C ASN A 38 -11.80 23.44 4.99
N LYS A 39 -11.24 24.62 4.65
CA LYS A 39 -9.80 24.79 4.38
C LYS A 39 -8.90 24.37 5.55
N ASP A 40 -9.30 24.66 6.79
CA ASP A 40 -8.53 24.30 7.98
C ASP A 40 -8.60 22.80 8.28
N GLU A 41 -9.78 22.20 8.10
CA GLU A 41 -9.98 20.75 8.21
C GLU A 41 -9.13 20.00 7.18
N VAL A 42 -9.15 20.44 5.92
CA VAL A 42 -8.30 19.87 4.85
C VAL A 42 -6.84 19.92 5.26
N ARG A 43 -6.36 21.07 5.76
CA ARG A 43 -4.97 21.22 6.21
C ARG A 43 -4.63 20.27 7.36
N LEU A 44 -5.49 20.18 8.37
CA LEU A 44 -5.27 19.32 9.54
C LEU A 44 -5.27 17.84 9.17
N PHE A 45 -6.20 17.41 8.31
CA PHE A 45 -6.27 16.02 7.86
C PHE A 45 -5.10 15.64 6.96
N SER A 46 -4.71 16.53 6.03
CA SER A 46 -3.53 16.31 5.17
C SER A 46 -2.26 16.17 6.01
N ASN A 47 -2.05 17.06 6.98
CA ASN A 47 -0.90 17.00 7.88
C ASN A 47 -0.92 15.72 8.75
N ARG A 48 -2.11 15.27 9.17
CA ARG A 48 -2.23 14.01 9.92
C ARG A 48 -1.83 12.81 9.06
N GLN A 49 -2.33 12.72 7.83
CA GLN A 49 -1.96 11.66 6.89
C GLN A 49 -0.45 11.67 6.65
N HIS A 50 0.13 12.82 6.29
CA HIS A 50 1.58 12.97 6.11
C HIS A 50 2.39 12.59 7.36
N ASN A 51 1.93 12.95 8.56
CA ASN A 51 2.58 12.55 9.81
C ASN A 51 2.46 11.05 10.10
N GLN A 52 1.33 10.42 9.72
CA GLN A 52 1.16 8.97 9.82
C GLN A 52 2.09 8.24 8.85
N ASP A 53 2.20 8.73 7.60
CA ASP A 53 3.10 8.20 6.58
C ASP A 53 4.57 8.30 7.03
N ASN A 54 4.95 9.44 7.62
CA ASN A 54 6.28 9.64 8.21
C ASN A 54 6.55 8.69 9.40
N ALA A 55 5.56 8.49 10.28
CA ALA A 55 5.72 7.58 11.42
C ALA A 55 5.79 6.11 10.99
N PHE A 56 5.04 5.71 9.97
CA PHE A 56 5.12 4.39 9.35
C PHE A 56 6.51 4.15 8.75
N SER A 57 7.02 5.12 7.97
CA SER A 57 8.38 5.09 7.44
C SER A 57 9.43 4.98 8.55
N GLU A 58 9.28 5.71 9.65
CA GLU A 58 10.23 5.68 10.76
C GLU A 58 10.25 4.33 11.50
N ASN A 59 9.09 3.67 11.62
CA ASN A 59 9.01 2.34 12.23
C ASN A 59 9.69 1.28 11.36
N ILE A 60 9.48 1.32 10.03
CA ILE A 60 10.16 0.44 9.07
C ILE A 60 11.68 0.56 9.22
N LYS A 61 12.19 1.79 9.28
CA LYS A 61 13.63 2.04 9.46
C LYS A 61 14.17 1.42 10.74
N LYS A 62 13.48 1.64 11.87
CA LYS A 62 13.88 1.08 13.17
C LYS A 62 13.93 -0.44 13.16
N ILE A 63 12.95 -1.10 12.53
CA ILE A 63 12.93 -2.57 12.41
C ILE A 63 14.09 -3.04 11.53
N ALA A 64 14.28 -2.41 10.37
CA ALA A 64 15.35 -2.73 9.45
C ALA A 64 16.73 -2.60 10.12
N GLU A 65 16.98 -1.48 10.81
CA GLU A 65 18.24 -1.19 11.50
C GLU A 65 18.49 -2.14 12.69
N HIS A 66 17.45 -2.59 13.37
CA HIS A 66 17.58 -3.54 14.48
C HIS A 66 18.05 -4.93 14.02
N TYR A 67 17.49 -5.46 12.93
CA TYR A 67 17.77 -6.82 12.46
C TYR A 67 18.92 -6.89 11.43
N GLY A 68 19.19 -5.79 10.72
CA GLY A 68 20.26 -5.70 9.74
C GLY A 68 19.97 -6.40 8.41
N LEU A 69 20.85 -6.15 7.43
CA LEU A 69 20.63 -6.50 6.02
C LEU A 69 20.53 -8.00 5.76
N ASP A 70 21.43 -8.81 6.33
CA ASP A 70 21.47 -10.25 6.07
C ASP A 70 20.19 -10.94 6.56
N SER A 71 19.71 -10.55 7.75
CA SER A 71 18.45 -11.04 8.30
C SER A 71 17.27 -10.64 7.43
N GLN A 72 17.19 -9.35 7.07
CA GLN A 72 16.05 -8.82 6.31
C GLN A 72 15.99 -9.34 4.87
N THR A 73 17.13 -9.55 4.23
CA THR A 73 17.16 -10.18 2.90
C THR A 73 16.71 -11.64 2.94
N HIS A 74 17.02 -12.38 4.00
CA HIS A 74 16.50 -13.73 4.20
C HIS A 74 14.98 -13.74 4.47
N ILE A 75 14.49 -12.80 5.28
CA ILE A 75 13.05 -12.63 5.52
C ILE A 75 12.32 -12.31 4.22
N LEU A 76 12.87 -11.41 3.40
CA LEU A 76 12.31 -11.09 2.08
C LEU A 76 12.17 -12.33 1.18
N ILE A 77 13.13 -13.24 1.19
CA ILE A 77 13.02 -14.52 0.45
C ILE A 77 11.80 -15.31 0.94
N GLY A 78 11.60 -15.40 2.25
CA GLY A 78 10.43 -16.05 2.86
C GLY A 78 9.12 -15.41 2.39
N LYS A 79 9.00 -14.08 2.49
CA LYS A 79 7.80 -13.35 2.09
C LYS A 79 7.48 -13.46 0.60
N MET A 80 8.51 -13.46 -0.25
CA MET A 80 8.32 -13.73 -1.68
C MET A 80 7.80 -15.15 -1.95
N ALA A 81 8.21 -16.14 -1.16
CA ALA A 81 7.71 -17.51 -1.26
C ALA A 81 6.26 -17.65 -0.78
N GLU A 82 5.88 -16.94 0.29
CA GLU A 82 4.50 -16.91 0.79
C GLU A 82 3.55 -16.21 -0.22
N LEU A 83 3.96 -15.08 -0.79
CA LEU A 83 3.21 -14.41 -1.86
C LEU A 83 3.05 -15.31 -3.10
N THR A 84 4.11 -16.02 -3.49
CA THR A 84 4.05 -17.00 -4.59
C THR A 84 3.01 -18.08 -4.31
N GLN A 85 2.96 -18.59 -3.08
CA GLN A 85 1.95 -19.58 -2.68
C GLN A 85 0.54 -19.00 -2.68
N ALA A 86 0.34 -17.76 -2.22
CA ALA A 86 -0.96 -17.09 -2.24
C ALA A 86 -1.47 -16.88 -3.68
N ILE A 87 -0.62 -16.41 -4.59
CA ILE A 87 -0.96 -16.27 -6.02
C ILE A 87 -1.23 -17.65 -6.64
N SER A 88 -0.44 -18.67 -6.31
CA SER A 88 -0.68 -20.03 -6.81
C SER A 88 -2.02 -20.60 -6.33
N MET A 89 -2.38 -20.32 -5.08
CA MET A 89 -3.68 -20.68 -4.52
C MET A 89 -4.81 -19.92 -5.22
N LEU A 90 -4.61 -18.63 -5.51
CA LEU A 90 -5.56 -17.81 -6.25
C LEU A 90 -5.93 -18.46 -7.58
N TYR A 91 -4.94 -18.74 -8.45
CA TYR A 91 -5.20 -19.34 -9.76
C TYR A 91 -5.86 -20.72 -9.66
N ARG A 92 -5.49 -21.53 -8.66
CA ARG A 92 -6.09 -22.84 -8.44
C ARG A 92 -7.56 -22.78 -8.03
N VAL A 93 -7.90 -21.90 -7.08
CA VAL A 93 -9.24 -21.85 -6.46
C VAL A 93 -10.19 -20.96 -7.25
N ALA A 94 -9.68 -19.90 -7.89
CA ALA A 94 -10.46 -19.00 -8.73
C ALA A 94 -10.66 -19.53 -10.15
N GLY A 95 -10.41 -20.82 -10.44
CA GLY A 95 -10.64 -21.39 -11.77
C GLY A 95 -9.79 -20.77 -12.89
N GLY A 96 -8.57 -20.34 -12.57
CA GLY A 96 -7.65 -19.70 -13.51
C GLY A 96 -7.82 -18.19 -13.65
N TYR A 97 -8.80 -17.58 -12.99
CA TYR A 97 -8.95 -16.13 -12.95
C TYR A 97 -7.91 -15.48 -12.02
N GLY A 98 -7.26 -14.40 -12.49
CA GLY A 98 -6.28 -13.64 -11.72
C GLY A 98 -6.87 -12.70 -10.66
N TYR A 99 -8.07 -13.00 -10.13
CA TYR A 99 -8.74 -12.17 -9.12
C TYR A 99 -9.40 -13.01 -8.03
N PRO A 100 -9.38 -12.57 -6.76
CA PRO A 100 -9.92 -13.35 -5.65
C PRO A 100 -11.44 -13.46 -5.74
N THR A 101 -11.96 -14.69 -5.63
CA THR A 101 -13.40 -14.99 -5.73
C THR A 101 -14.14 -14.91 -4.41
N ASN A 102 -13.41 -14.83 -3.29
CA ASN A 102 -13.98 -14.71 -1.95
C ASN A 102 -13.04 -13.91 -1.03
N LYS A 103 -13.59 -13.47 0.11
CA LYS A 103 -12.87 -12.64 1.08
C LYS A 103 -11.64 -13.33 1.67
N VAL A 104 -11.70 -14.63 1.95
CA VAL A 104 -10.57 -15.36 2.55
C VAL A 104 -9.36 -15.37 1.62
N LEU A 105 -9.59 -15.60 0.32
CA LEU A 105 -8.53 -15.51 -0.69
C LEU A 105 -8.00 -14.07 -0.84
N ALA A 106 -8.89 -13.09 -0.82
CA ALA A 106 -8.51 -11.68 -0.94
C ALA A 106 -7.63 -11.25 0.25
N ASP A 107 -8.08 -11.51 1.48
CA ASP A 107 -7.36 -11.15 2.70
C ASP A 107 -5.97 -11.79 2.73
N LYS A 108 -5.87 -13.10 2.39
CA LYS A 108 -4.57 -13.78 2.33
C LYS A 108 -3.64 -13.20 1.27
N LEU A 109 -4.16 -12.90 0.07
CA LEU A 109 -3.35 -12.30 -0.99
C LEU A 109 -2.85 -10.90 -0.59
N TYR A 110 -3.72 -10.08 -0.01
CA TYR A 110 -3.37 -8.71 0.39
C TYR A 110 -2.38 -8.68 1.54
N GLU A 111 -2.51 -9.59 2.50
CA GLU A 111 -1.55 -9.78 3.60
C GLU A 111 -0.15 -10.06 3.04
N GLU A 112 -0.01 -11.04 2.12
CA GLU A 112 1.30 -11.40 1.56
C GLU A 112 1.89 -10.30 0.67
N ILE A 113 1.05 -9.54 -0.04
CA ILE A 113 1.51 -8.37 -0.80
C ILE A 113 2.08 -7.33 0.18
N ALA A 114 1.36 -7.03 1.26
CA ALA A 114 1.79 -6.06 2.25
C ALA A 114 3.11 -6.48 2.93
N ASP A 115 3.25 -7.76 3.29
CA ASP A 115 4.47 -8.30 3.87
C ASP A 115 5.69 -8.13 2.93
N VAL A 116 5.51 -8.42 1.64
CA VAL A 116 6.57 -8.22 0.64
C VAL A 116 6.91 -6.74 0.47
N GLU A 117 5.91 -5.85 0.42
CA GLU A 117 6.15 -4.41 0.32
C GLU A 117 6.97 -3.88 1.51
N ILE A 118 6.61 -4.28 2.74
CA ILE A 118 7.35 -3.91 3.96
C ILE A 118 8.80 -4.38 3.86
N CYS A 119 9.05 -5.65 3.57
CA CYS A 119 10.41 -6.18 3.50
C CYS A 119 11.24 -5.53 2.39
N ILE A 120 10.62 -5.21 1.25
CA ILE A 120 11.30 -4.47 0.18
C ILE A 120 11.71 -3.07 0.67
N ASP A 121 10.84 -2.38 1.40
CA ASP A 121 11.14 -1.05 1.93
C ASP A 121 12.21 -1.06 3.02
N GLU A 122 12.23 -2.08 3.89
CA GLU A 122 13.31 -2.33 4.84
C GLU A 122 14.66 -2.55 4.13
N VAL A 123 14.69 -3.41 3.10
CA VAL A 123 15.92 -3.70 2.34
C VAL A 123 16.39 -2.48 1.54
N LYS A 124 15.47 -1.72 0.94
CA LYS A 124 15.81 -0.47 0.23
C LYS A 124 16.42 0.56 1.16
N HIS A 125 15.90 0.68 2.39
CA HIS A 125 16.44 1.57 3.42
C HIS A 125 17.87 1.15 3.77
N LEU A 126 18.08 -0.13 4.09
CA LEU A 126 19.40 -0.65 4.48
C LEU A 126 20.46 -0.54 3.38
N LEU A 127 20.05 -0.60 2.11
CA LEU A 127 20.94 -0.45 0.94
C LEU A 127 21.05 1.00 0.44
N GLU A 128 20.28 1.93 1.00
CA GLU A 128 20.18 3.33 0.55
C GLU A 128 19.95 3.48 -0.97
N CYS A 129 19.24 2.53 -1.58
CA CYS A 129 19.25 2.34 -3.03
C CYS A 129 18.03 2.90 -3.77
N GLN A 130 17.12 3.58 -3.05
CA GLN A 130 15.84 4.09 -3.57
C GLN A 130 16.00 4.85 -4.90
N ARG A 131 16.95 5.80 -4.96
CA ARG A 131 17.20 6.61 -6.17
C ARG A 131 17.59 5.78 -7.39
N PHE A 132 18.37 4.72 -7.20
CA PHE A 132 18.76 3.84 -8.30
C PHE A 132 17.57 3.01 -8.78
N ILE A 133 16.77 2.49 -7.85
CA ILE A 133 15.56 1.73 -8.16
C ILE A 133 14.57 2.58 -8.95
N ASP A 134 14.32 3.82 -8.54
CA ASP A 134 13.36 4.70 -9.23
C ASP A 134 13.79 4.96 -10.68
N LYS A 135 15.09 5.22 -10.90
CA LYS A 135 15.64 5.35 -12.26
C LYS A 135 15.40 4.10 -13.10
N TRP A 136 15.56 2.90 -12.53
CA TRP A 136 15.30 1.63 -13.22
C TRP A 136 13.81 1.41 -13.48
N LYS A 137 12.93 1.72 -12.52
CA LYS A 137 11.48 1.64 -12.66
C LYS A 137 10.99 2.51 -13.81
N ASP A 138 11.43 3.78 -13.87
CA ASP A 138 11.07 4.71 -14.93
C ASP A 138 11.45 4.20 -16.32
N ALA A 139 12.67 3.68 -16.45
CA ALA A 139 13.14 3.10 -17.71
C ALA A 139 12.27 1.91 -18.14
N LYS A 140 11.93 1.02 -17.20
CA LYS A 140 11.12 -0.17 -17.47
C LYS A 140 9.66 0.16 -17.79
N ILE A 141 9.06 1.12 -17.10
CA ILE A 141 7.69 1.57 -17.39
C ILE A 141 7.62 2.17 -18.79
N LYS A 142 8.58 3.03 -19.16
CA LYS A 142 8.67 3.60 -20.52
C LYS A 142 8.78 2.51 -21.59
N GLU A 143 9.55 1.47 -21.32
CA GLU A 143 9.69 0.31 -22.22
C GLU A 143 8.35 -0.43 -22.40
N GLN A 144 7.61 -0.68 -21.32
CA GLN A 144 6.31 -1.35 -21.40
C GLN A 144 5.24 -0.51 -22.11
N LEU A 145 5.19 0.80 -21.84
CA LEU A 145 4.25 1.71 -22.52
C LEU A 145 4.51 1.77 -24.03
N LYS A 146 5.77 1.70 -24.45
CA LYS A 146 6.12 1.64 -25.88
C LYS A 146 5.54 0.37 -26.53
N ARG A 147 5.69 -0.79 -25.89
CA ARG A 147 5.15 -2.08 -26.41
C ARG A 147 3.64 -2.04 -26.56
N ILE A 148 2.92 -1.51 -25.57
CA ILE A 148 1.45 -1.35 -25.61
C ILE A 148 1.04 -0.44 -26.78
N GLY A 149 1.83 0.60 -27.10
CA GLY A 149 1.58 1.48 -28.23
C GLY A 149 1.89 0.87 -29.60
N GLU A 150 2.73 -0.17 -29.67
CA GLU A 150 3.04 -0.92 -30.89
C GLU A 150 2.03 -2.06 -31.16
N GLU A 151 1.25 -2.46 -30.16
CA GLU A 151 0.17 -3.45 -30.26
C GLU A 151 -1.16 -2.85 -30.80
N GLN A 152 -1.20 -1.53 -31.07
CA GLN A 152 -2.33 -0.80 -31.65
C GLN A 152 -2.16 -0.55 -33.15
#